data_AF-A0AAW5TKG9-F1
#
_entry.id   AF-A0AAW5TKG9-F1
#
_cell.length_a   1.000
_cell.length_b   1.000
_cell.length_c   1.000
_cell.angle_alpha   90.00
_cell.angle_beta   90.00
_cell.angle_gamma   90.00
#
_symmetry.space_group_name_H-M   'P 1'
#
loop_
_entity.id
_entity.type
_entity.pdbx_description
1 polymer ?
#
loop_
_entity_poly.entity_id
_entity_poly.type
_entity_poly.pdbx_seq_one_letter_code
_entity_poly.pdbx_strand_id
1 'polypeptide(L)'
;QTIKDNARFFDGDEAAVPTRCITQGLGTIMEAKKLVLFAFGANTADAVRELCEGPISAFWPATIIQMHPDVTVLLDEEAAAQLKLTDLYRARWEMI
;
A
#
# COMPACT_ATOMS: atom_id res chain seq x y z
N GLN A 1 4.22 -8.01 -3.05
CA GLN A 1 4.29 -8.77 -4.32
C GLN A 1 5.74 -8.98 -4.67
N THR A 2 6.16 -10.23 -4.70
CA THR A 2 7.52 -10.71 -4.98
C THR A 2 7.53 -11.49 -6.31
N ILE A 3 8.71 -11.93 -6.76
CA ILE A 3 8.82 -12.86 -7.91
C ILE A 3 7.93 -14.09 -7.68
N LYS A 4 7.96 -14.66 -6.47
CA LYS A 4 7.11 -15.78 -6.05
C LYS A 4 5.62 -15.48 -6.17
N ASP A 5 5.16 -14.30 -5.75
CA ASP A 5 3.74 -13.93 -5.84
C ASP A 5 3.28 -13.80 -7.31
N ASN A 6 4.18 -13.35 -8.19
CA ASN A 6 3.89 -13.14 -9.61
C ASN A 6 3.98 -14.42 -10.44
N ALA A 7 4.65 -15.48 -9.95
CA ALA A 7 4.81 -16.75 -10.66
C ALA A 7 3.49 -17.42 -11.04
N ARG A 8 2.39 -17.12 -10.34
CA ARG A 8 1.03 -17.54 -10.72
C ARG A 8 0.62 -17.12 -12.13
N PHE A 9 1.23 -16.07 -12.68
CA PHE A 9 0.99 -15.59 -14.04
C PHE A 9 1.93 -16.22 -15.09
N PHE A 10 2.85 -17.08 -14.65
CA PHE A 10 3.87 -17.75 -15.46
C PHE A 10 3.85 -19.27 -15.19
N ASP A 11 2.65 -19.87 -15.16
CA ASP A 11 2.44 -21.30 -14.92
C ASP A 11 3.05 -21.85 -13.61
N GLY A 12 3.27 -20.96 -12.63
CA GLY A 12 3.93 -21.29 -11.36
C GLY A 12 5.46 -21.34 -11.45
N ASP A 13 6.05 -21.03 -12.60
CA ASP A 13 7.50 -20.99 -12.79
C ASP A 13 8.08 -19.63 -12.38
N GLU A 14 8.72 -19.58 -11.21
CA GLU A 14 9.42 -18.39 -10.72
C GLU A 14 10.56 -17.95 -11.66
N ALA A 15 11.21 -18.88 -12.36
CA ALA A 15 12.32 -18.57 -13.27
C ALA A 15 11.85 -17.85 -14.54
N ALA A 16 10.57 -17.98 -14.89
CA ALA A 16 9.96 -17.29 -16.03
C ALA A 16 9.52 -15.84 -15.70
N VAL A 17 9.49 -15.46 -14.41
CA VAL A 17 9.12 -14.10 -13.99
C VAL A 17 10.27 -13.11 -14.29
N PRO A 18 10.00 -11.96 -14.93
CA PRO A 18 11.03 -10.95 -15.18
C PRO A 18 11.70 -10.44 -13.89
N THR A 19 13.03 -10.37 -13.88
CA THR A 19 13.84 -9.93 -12.72
C THR A 19 14.08 -8.42 -12.69
N ARG A 20 13.59 -7.68 -13.70
CA ARG A 20 13.72 -6.23 -13.82
C ARG A 20 12.40 -5.65 -14.30
N CYS A 21 12.08 -4.44 -13.82
CA CYS A 21 10.93 -3.68 -14.27
C CYS A 21 11.29 -2.20 -14.42
N ILE A 22 10.46 -1.47 -15.17
CA ILE A 22 10.45 -0.01 -15.18
C ILE A 22 9.27 0.41 -14.30
N THR A 23 9.52 1.30 -13.35
CA THR A 23 8.50 1.84 -12.44
C THR A 23 8.59 3.36 -12.41
N GLN A 24 7.47 3.99 -12.09
CA GLN A 24 7.49 5.39 -11.67
C GLN A 24 8.25 5.51 -10.34
N GLY A 25 8.97 6.62 -10.18
CA GLY A 25 9.60 6.97 -8.91
C GLY A 25 8.57 7.49 -7.91
N LEU A 26 8.89 7.41 -6.62
CA LEU A 26 8.01 7.95 -5.57
C LEU A 26 7.79 9.46 -5.74
N GLY A 27 8.81 10.22 -6.17
CA GLY A 27 8.66 11.66 -6.46
C GLY A 27 7.58 11.93 -7.49
N THR A 28 7.59 11.20 -8.61
CA THR A 28 6.58 11.33 -9.67
C THR A 28 5.18 10.92 -9.20
N ILE A 29 5.08 9.88 -8.36
CA ILE A 29 3.79 9.51 -7.74
C ILE A 29 3.28 10.66 -6.86
N MET A 30 4.15 11.28 -6.07
CA MET A 30 3.80 12.38 -5.16
C MET A 30 3.46 13.70 -5.87
N GLU A 31 3.74 13.83 -7.17
CA GLU A 31 3.32 14.98 -8.00
C GLU A 31 1.84 14.90 -8.41
N ALA A 32 1.17 13.77 -8.18
CA ALA A 32 -0.24 13.62 -8.50
C ALA A 32 -1.09 14.67 -7.74
N LYS A 33 -2.20 15.11 -8.34
CA LYS A 33 -3.13 16.01 -7.64
C LYS A 33 -3.90 15.30 -6.53
N LYS A 34 -4.16 14.01 -6.72
CA LYS A 34 -4.88 13.12 -5.80
C LYS A 34 -4.29 11.73 -5.90
N LEU A 35 -4.12 11.06 -4.76
CA LEU A 35 -3.69 9.67 -4.68
C LEU A 35 -4.84 8.81 -4.16
N VAL A 36 -5.07 7.68 -4.80
CA VAL A 36 -5.97 6.64 -4.29
C VAL A 36 -5.18 5.34 -4.21
N LEU A 37 -4.99 4.83 -2.99
CA LEU A 37 -4.31 3.56 -2.73
C LEU A 37 -5.33 2.52 -2.32
N PHE A 38 -5.20 1.32 -2.88
CA PHE A 38 -6.01 0.17 -2.51
C PHE A 38 -5.10 -0.91 -1.90
N ALA A 39 -5.51 -1.49 -0.77
CA ALA A 39 -4.86 -2.65 -0.18
C ALA A 39 -5.90 -3.67 0.28
N PHE A 40 -5.60 -4.95 0.03
CA PHE A 40 -6.51 -6.05 0.26
C PHE A 40 -5.77 -7.25 0.83
N GLY A 41 -6.46 -7.98 1.70
CA GLY A 41 -6.01 -9.23 2.28
C GLY A 41 -4.96 -9.07 3.38
N ALA A 42 -4.92 -10.07 4.27
CA ALA A 42 -4.07 -10.07 5.47
C ALA A 42 -2.57 -9.91 5.17
N ASN A 43 -2.10 -10.33 3.99
CA ASN A 43 -0.69 -10.21 3.58
C ASN A 43 -0.22 -8.74 3.45
N THR A 44 -1.15 -7.78 3.42
CA THR A 44 -0.83 -6.35 3.35
C THR A 44 -0.96 -5.64 4.69
N ALA A 45 -1.43 -6.32 5.75
CA ALA A 45 -1.81 -5.68 7.01
C ALA A 45 -0.65 -4.97 7.73
N ASP A 46 0.55 -5.58 7.76
CA ASP A 46 1.74 -4.92 8.32
C ASP A 46 2.11 -3.66 7.54
N ALA A 47 2.07 -3.73 6.20
CA ALA A 47 2.38 -2.57 5.36
C ALA A 47 1.35 -1.44 5.56
N VAL A 48 0.07 -1.78 5.71
CA VAL A 48 -1.01 -0.83 6.00
C VAL A 48 -0.84 -0.20 7.38
N ARG A 49 -0.48 -0.98 8.40
CA ARG A 49 -0.18 -0.45 9.74
C ARG A 49 0.94 0.59 9.67
N GLU A 50 2.06 0.26 9.02
CA GLU A 50 3.19 1.18 8.91
C GLU A 50 2.82 2.40 8.06
N LEU A 51 2.08 2.21 6.97
CA LEU A 51 1.57 3.28 6.12
C LEU A 51 0.71 4.30 6.88
N CYS A 52 -0.20 3.84 7.74
CA CYS A 52 -1.21 4.69 8.38
C CYS A 52 -0.79 5.21 9.76
N GLU A 53 0.01 4.44 10.50
CA GLU A 53 0.32 4.69 11.92
C GLU A 53 1.83 4.70 12.21
N GLY A 54 2.66 4.27 11.25
CA GLY A 54 4.11 4.23 11.38
C GLY A 54 4.81 5.51 10.93
N PRO A 55 6.12 5.64 11.20
CA PRO A 55 6.92 6.77 10.75
C PRO A 55 7.20 6.70 9.24
N ILE A 56 7.44 7.86 8.62
CA ILE A 56 7.96 7.92 7.25
C ILE A 56 9.34 7.25 7.21
N SER A 57 9.47 6.20 6.41
CA SER A 57 10.64 5.33 6.37
C SER A 57 10.91 4.79 4.98
N ALA A 58 12.18 4.78 4.57
CA ALA A 58 12.62 4.12 3.34
C ALA A 58 12.47 2.59 3.39
N PHE A 59 12.39 2.00 4.58
CA PHE A 59 12.10 0.56 4.74
C PHE A 59 10.64 0.23 4.38
N TRP A 60 9.74 1.20 4.53
CA TRP A 60 8.33 1.11 4.14
C TRP A 60 7.99 2.24 3.14
N PRO A 61 8.38 2.11 1.86
CA PRO A 61 8.30 3.21 0.89
C PRO A 61 6.93 3.87 0.76
N ALA A 62 5.84 3.11 0.97
CA ALA A 62 4.48 3.64 0.92
C ALA A 62 4.23 4.75 1.95
N THR A 63 4.93 4.75 3.09
CA THR A 63 4.76 5.75 4.17
C THR A 63 4.97 7.19 3.70
N ILE A 64 5.69 7.42 2.60
CA ILE A 64 5.87 8.77 2.05
C ILE A 64 4.54 9.44 1.65
N ILE A 65 3.50 8.67 1.32
CA ILE A 65 2.20 9.24 0.92
C ILE A 65 1.47 9.92 2.09
N GLN A 66 1.90 9.69 3.34
CA GLN A 66 1.42 10.48 4.49
C GLN A 66 1.70 11.99 4.30
N MET A 67 2.70 12.35 3.50
CA MET A 67 3.05 13.73 3.17
C MET A 67 2.24 14.30 2.00
N HIS A 68 1.42 13.48 1.34
CA HIS A 68 0.64 13.92 0.19
C HIS A 68 -0.58 14.71 0.66
N PRO A 69 -0.88 15.89 0.08
CA PRO A 69 -1.96 16.75 0.57
C PRO A 69 -3.36 16.18 0.35
N ASP A 70 -3.53 15.27 -0.62
CA ASP A 70 -4.82 14.66 -0.98
C ASP A 70 -4.64 13.16 -1.29
N VAL A 71 -4.78 12.32 -0.27
CA VAL A 71 -4.65 10.87 -0.38
C VAL A 71 -5.86 10.17 0.24
N THR A 72 -6.39 9.18 -0.48
CA THR A 72 -7.43 8.26 0.00
C THR A 72 -6.87 6.84 0.01
N VAL A 73 -7.02 6.14 1.13
CA VAL A 73 -6.59 4.75 1.28
C VAL A 73 -7.83 3.89 1.52
N LEU A 74 -8.05 2.92 0.63
CA LEU A 74 -9.19 2.01 0.66
C LEU A 74 -8.70 0.61 1.03
N LEU A 75 -9.26 0.09 2.12
CA LEU A 75 -8.84 -1.15 2.77
C LEU A 75 -10.02 -2.10 2.91
N ASP A 76 -9.77 -3.39 2.77
CA ASP A 76 -10.67 -4.41 3.34
C ASP A 76 -10.36 -4.66 4.83
N GLU A 77 -11.23 -5.42 5.48
CA GLU A 77 -11.10 -5.72 6.91
C GLU A 77 -9.81 -6.49 7.24
N GLU A 78 -9.36 -7.36 6.34
CA GLU A 78 -8.13 -8.12 6.55
C GLU A 78 -6.88 -7.25 6.47
N ALA A 79 -6.82 -6.31 5.51
CA ALA A 79 -5.73 -5.35 5.40
C ALA A 79 -5.73 -4.34 6.56
N ALA A 80 -6.90 -4.02 7.11
CA ALA A 80 -7.05 -3.14 8.27
C ALA A 80 -6.79 -3.84 9.63
N ALA A 81 -6.65 -5.17 9.65
CA ALA A 81 -6.67 -5.99 10.87
C ALA A 81 -5.60 -5.62 11.93
N GLN A 82 -4.53 -4.94 11.53
CA GLN A 82 -3.46 -4.52 12.43
C GLN A 82 -3.49 -3.04 12.82
N LEU A 83 -4.46 -2.26 12.32
CA LEU A 83 -4.64 -0.87 12.71
C LEU A 83 -5.14 -0.78 14.15
N LYS A 84 -4.60 0.17 14.91
CA LYS A 84 -5.02 0.46 16.29
C LYS A 84 -6.09 1.53 16.35
N LEU A 85 -6.14 2.41 15.36
CA LEU A 85 -7.03 3.58 15.32
C LEU A 85 -8.24 3.38 14.39
N THR A 86 -8.66 2.13 14.16
CA THR A 86 -9.74 1.78 13.22
C THR A 86 -11.04 2.55 13.47
N ASP A 87 -11.43 2.74 14.74
CA ASP A 87 -12.63 3.51 15.09
C ASP A 87 -12.53 4.98 14.65
N LEU A 88 -11.35 5.59 14.83
CA LEU A 88 -11.09 6.96 14.37
C LEU A 88 -11.17 7.05 12.84
N TYR A 89 -10.63 6.06 12.13
CA TYR A 89 -10.66 6.04 10.66
C TYR A 89 -12.08 5.90 10.11
N ARG A 90 -12.90 5.01 10.70
CA ARG A 90 -14.32 4.86 10.31
C ARG A 90 -15.12 6.12 10.58
N ALA A 91 -14.99 6.69 11.78
CA ALA A 91 -15.67 7.94 12.13
C ALA A 91 -15.27 9.09 11.19
N ARG A 92 -13.97 9.19 10.84
CA ARG A 92 -13.51 10.20 9.88
C ARG A 92 -14.08 9.98 8.49
N TRP A 93 -14.17 8.74 8.03
CA TRP A 93 -14.74 8.42 6.72
C TRP A 93 -16.21 8.87 6.59
N GLU A 94 -17.00 8.72 7.66
CA GLU A 94 -18.41 9.14 7.67
C GLU A 94 -18.61 10.66 7.65
N MET A 95 -17.57 11.44 7.94
CA MET A 95 -17.62 12.91 7.96
C MET A 95 -17.25 13.58 6.64
N ILE A 96 -16.76 12.82 5.65
CA ILE A 96 -16.33 13.30 4.33
C ILE A 96 -17.48 13.14 3.34
#